data_AF-X1D6L4-F1
#
_entry.id   AF-X1D6L4-F1
#
_cell.length_a   1.000
_cell.length_b   1.000
_cell.length_c   1.000
_cell.angle_alpha   90.00
_cell.angle_beta   90.00
_cell.angle_gamma   90.00
#
_symmetry.space_group_name_H-M   'P 1'
#
loop_
_entity.id
_entity.type
_entity.pdbx_description
1 polymer ?
#
loop_
_entity_poly.entity_id
_entity_poly.type
_entity_poly.pdbx_seq_one_letter_code
_entity_poly.pdbx_strand_id
1 'polypeptide(L)'
;RVGITWLYSACGKCNFCQRGNENLCGEARWTGKDVDGGYAEYMVISEDFAYPLPKSFSDSEAAPLLCAGVIGYRTLRLAEVIEF
;
A
#
# COMPACT_ATOMS: atom_id res chain seq x y z
N ARG A 1 4.73 -14.83 -3.27
CA ARG A 1 5.38 -13.69 -2.56
C ARG A 1 4.41 -12.54 -2.56
N VAL A 2 4.26 -11.87 -1.42
CA VAL A 2 3.36 -10.72 -1.26
C VAL A 2 4.11 -9.57 -0.60
N GLY A 3 3.68 -8.35 -0.89
CA GLY A 3 4.19 -7.11 -0.33
C GLY A 3 3.09 -6.39 0.43
N ILE A 4 3.46 -5.80 1.56
CA ILE A 4 2.54 -5.06 2.42
C ILE A 4 2.86 -3.57 2.32
N THR A 5 1.82 -2.75 2.15
CA THR A 5 1.95 -1.28 2.04
C THR A 5 1.72 -0.60 3.40
N TRP A 6 1.71 0.73 3.41
CA TRP A 6 1.41 1.54 4.60
C TRP A 6 -0.05 1.41 5.06
N LEU A 7 -0.98 1.03 4.17
CA LEU A 7 -2.40 0.86 4.49
C LEU A 7 -2.65 -0.54 5.05
N TYR A 8 -3.06 -0.62 6.32
CA TYR A 8 -3.35 -1.88 7.02
C TYR A 8 -4.80 -2.34 6.81
N SER A 9 -5.73 -1.41 6.94
CA SER A 9 -7.15 -1.66 6.75
C SER A 9 -7.91 -0.37 6.40
N ALA A 10 -9.09 -0.54 5.80
CA ALA A 10 -10.06 0.52 5.55
C ALA A 10 -11.48 -0.04 5.73
N CYS A 11 -12.48 0.83 5.90
CA CYS A 11 -13.83 0.38 6.27
C CYS A 11 -14.63 -0.32 5.18
N GLY A 12 -14.19 -0.24 3.91
CA GLY A 12 -14.85 -0.87 2.76
C GLY A 12 -16.21 -0.26 2.36
N LYS A 13 -16.82 0.58 3.21
CA LYS A 13 -18.21 1.06 3.06
C LYS A 13 -18.37 2.56 2.81
N CYS A 14 -17.34 3.38 3.05
CA CYS A 14 -17.45 4.82 2.83
C CYS A 14 -17.30 5.19 1.35
N ASN A 15 -17.69 6.43 0.99
CA ASN A 15 -17.61 6.93 -0.39
C ASN A 15 -16.20 6.81 -1.00
N PHE A 16 -15.14 6.92 -0.20
CA PHE A 16 -13.77 6.75 -0.68
C PHE A 16 -13.45 5.29 -0.97
N CYS A 17 -13.77 4.37 -0.06
CA CYS A 17 -13.53 2.93 -0.25
C CYS A 17 -14.32 2.39 -1.45
N GLN A 18 -15.60 2.76 -1.57
CA GLN A 18 -16.43 2.32 -2.71
C GLN A 18 -15.92 2.83 -4.08
N ARG A 19 -15.02 3.83 -4.08
CA ARG A 19 -14.39 4.39 -5.28
C ARG A 19 -12.94 3.92 -5.47
N GLY A 20 -12.46 2.94 -4.69
CA GLY A 20 -11.07 2.47 -4.74
C GLY A 20 -10.05 3.50 -4.24
N ASN A 21 -10.47 4.39 -3.34
CA ASN A 21 -9.61 5.38 -2.68
C ASN A 21 -9.51 5.08 -1.18
N GLU A 22 -9.28 3.83 -0.82
CA GLU A 22 -9.21 3.34 0.57
C GLU A 22 -8.19 4.12 1.40
N ASN A 23 -7.15 4.66 0.77
CA ASN A 23 -6.14 5.53 1.40
C ASN A 23 -6.70 6.87 1.92
N LEU A 24 -7.94 7.24 1.57
CA LEU A 24 -8.65 8.42 2.06
C LEU A 24 -9.75 8.05 3.09
N CYS A 25 -9.84 6.78 3.47
CA CYS A 25 -10.82 6.34 4.45
C CYS A 25 -10.55 6.96 5.83
N GLY A 26 -11.57 7.57 6.43
CA GLY A 26 -11.47 8.15 7.78
C GLY A 26 -11.31 7.12 8.91
N GLU A 27 -11.61 5.85 8.64
CA GLU A 27 -11.41 4.72 9.55
C GLU A 27 -10.19 3.87 9.15
N ALA A 28 -9.32 4.38 8.27
CA ALA A 28 -8.10 3.68 7.87
C ALA A 28 -7.16 3.48 9.07
N ARG A 29 -6.51 2.32 9.11
CA ARG A 29 -5.38 2.05 10.01
C ARG A 29 -4.10 1.85 9.20
N TRP A 30 -2.97 2.21 9.80
CA TRP A 30 -1.69 2.27 9.11
C TRP A 30 -0.66 1.31 9.72
N THR A 31 0.01 0.51 8.88
CA THR A 31 1.05 -0.44 9.28
C THR A 31 2.24 0.31 9.90
N GLY A 32 2.73 -0.15 11.05
CA GLY A 32 3.84 0.49 11.76
C GLY A 32 3.54 1.85 12.40
N LYS A 33 2.27 2.30 12.39
CA LYS A 33 1.82 3.51 13.08
C LYS A 33 0.67 3.23 14.05
N ASP A 34 -0.43 2.64 13.58
CA ASP A 34 -1.59 2.33 14.44
C ASP A 34 -1.63 0.86 14.87
N VAL A 35 -0.87 0.01 14.18
CA VAL A 35 -0.70 -1.42 14.42
C VAL A 35 0.76 -1.78 14.16
N ASP A 36 1.21 -2.92 14.69
CA ASP A 36 2.55 -3.41 14.48
C ASP A 36 2.87 -3.58 12.98
N GLY A 37 4.11 -3.23 12.62
CA GLY A 37 4.59 -3.22 11.24
C GLY A 37 5.63 -4.31 10.95
N GLY A 38 6.33 -4.17 9.83
CA GLY A 38 7.30 -5.17 9.34
C GLY A 38 8.67 -5.17 10.02
N TYR A 39 8.91 -4.38 11.07
CA TYR A 39 10.14 -4.45 11.88
C TYR A 39 10.04 -5.60 12.90
N ALA A 40 9.75 -6.79 12.38
CA ALA A 40 9.55 -8.03 13.11
C ALA A 40 9.79 -9.21 12.15
N GLU A 41 9.97 -10.42 12.67
CA GLU A 41 10.11 -11.62 11.84
C GLU A 41 8.78 -11.99 11.14
N TYR A 42 7.64 -11.62 11.74
CA TYR A 42 6.30 -11.89 11.23
C TYR A 42 5.36 -10.71 11.50
N MET A 43 4.37 -10.54 10.63
CA MET A 43 3.25 -9.62 10.83
C MET A 43 1.94 -10.24 10.32
N VAL A 44 0.81 -9.75 10.84
CA VAL A 44 -0.53 -10.17 10.41
C VAL A 44 -1.13 -9.08 9.52
N ILE A 45 -1.83 -9.46 8.45
CA ILE A 45 -2.51 -8.55 7.53
C ILE A 45 -3.72 -9.25 6.89
N SER A 46 -4.75 -8.51 6.50
CA SER A 46 -5.82 -9.06 5.65
C SER A 46 -5.29 -9.32 4.23
N GLU A 47 -5.80 -10.35 3.57
CA GLU A 47 -5.47 -10.62 2.17
C GLU A 47 -5.82 -9.45 1.24
N ASP A 48 -6.85 -8.67 1.59
CA ASP A 48 -7.27 -7.48 0.84
C ASP A 48 -6.18 -6.39 0.74
N PHE A 49 -5.23 -6.38 1.70
CA PHE A 49 -4.13 -5.41 1.76
C PHE A 49 -2.75 -6.07 1.55
N ALA A 50 -2.73 -7.31 1.07
CA ALA A 50 -1.53 -8.05 0.70
C ALA A 50 -1.40 -8.13 -0.84
N TYR A 51 -0.38 -7.49 -1.40
CA TYR A 51 -0.25 -7.35 -2.85
C TYR A 51 0.70 -8.41 -3.43
N PRO A 52 0.33 -9.12 -4.51
CA PRO A 52 1.25 -10.06 -5.15
C PRO A 52 2.46 -9.32 -5.71
N LEU A 53 3.67 -9.83 -5.45
CA LEU A 53 4.90 -9.26 -5.98
C LEU A 53 5.32 -9.97 -7.27
N PRO A 54 5.73 -9.22 -8.32
CA PRO A 54 6.26 -9.81 -9.53
C PRO A 54 7.61 -10.48 -9.26
N LYS A 55 7.94 -11.51 -10.06
CA LYS A 55 9.19 -12.27 -9.91
C LYS A 55 10.45 -11.48 -10.30
N SER A 56 10.30 -10.36 -11.00
CA SER A 56 11.40 -9.54 -11.53
C SER A 56 12.17 -8.76 -10.47
N PHE A 57 11.62 -8.58 -9.28
CA PHE A 57 12.29 -7.87 -8.18
C PHE A 57 12.67 -8.84 -7.07
N SER A 58 13.85 -8.64 -6.50
CA SER A 58 14.20 -9.16 -5.18
C SER A 58 13.34 -8.50 -4.09
N ASP A 59 13.34 -9.06 -2.88
CA ASP A 59 12.56 -8.50 -1.77
C ASP A 59 13.09 -7.13 -1.33
N SER A 60 14.42 -6.92 -1.34
CA SER A 60 15.03 -5.62 -1.00
C SER A 60 14.76 -4.54 -2.05
N GLU A 61 14.63 -4.90 -3.33
CA GLU A 61 14.22 -3.97 -4.39
C GLU A 61 12.72 -3.64 -4.31
N ALA A 62 11.88 -4.64 -4.02
CA ALA A 62 10.42 -4.46 -3.96
C ALA A 62 9.96 -3.67 -2.73
N ALA A 63 10.59 -3.88 -1.56
CA ALA A 63 10.19 -3.27 -0.30
C ALA A 63 9.99 -1.74 -0.35
N PRO A 64 10.97 -0.92 -0.83
CA PRO A 64 10.78 0.54 -0.89
C PRO A 64 9.71 0.99 -1.89
N LEU A 65 9.38 0.17 -2.90
CA LEU A 65 8.35 0.49 -3.89
C LEU A 65 6.94 0.52 -3.27
N LEU A 66 6.71 -0.25 -2.21
CA LEU A 66 5.42 -0.37 -1.52
C LEU A 66 5.07 0.83 -0.62
N CYS A 67 5.98 1.81 -0.50
CA CYS A 67 5.74 3.06 0.23
C CYS A 67 6.25 4.29 -0.56
N ALA A 68 7.56 4.43 -0.76
CA ALA A 68 8.11 5.56 -1.49
C ALA A 68 7.78 5.49 -2.99
N GLY A 69 7.91 4.31 -3.60
CA GLY A 69 7.70 4.14 -5.04
C GLY A 69 6.27 4.42 -5.48
N VAL A 70 5.28 3.88 -4.79
CA VAL A 70 3.85 4.13 -5.05
C VAL A 70 3.45 5.59 -4.86
N ILE A 71 4.01 6.31 -3.88
CA ILE A 71 3.79 7.76 -3.75
C ILE A 71 4.43 8.53 -4.91
N GLY A 72 5.67 8.17 -5.29
CA GLY A 72 6.36 8.76 -6.44
C GLY A 72 5.57 8.54 -7.73
N TYR A 73 5.13 7.32 -7.99
CA TYR A 73 4.33 6.95 -9.15
C TYR A 73 2.98 7.69 -9.19
N ARG A 74 2.26 7.74 -8.06
CA ARG A 74 1.00 8.48 -7.98
C ARG A 74 1.20 9.97 -8.26
N THR A 75 2.26 10.56 -7.71
CA THR A 75 2.62 11.97 -7.96
C THR A 75 2.88 12.21 -9.43
N LEU A 76 3.67 11.34 -10.07
CA LEU A 76 3.99 11.43 -11.49
C LEU A 76 2.74 11.34 -12.37
N ARG A 77 1.83 10.41 -12.06
CA ARG A 77 0.55 10.27 -12.76
C ARG A 77 -0.34 11.50 -12.64
N LEU A 78 -0.40 12.12 -11.46
CA LEU A 78 -1.21 13.31 -11.22
C LEU A 78 -0.60 14.59 -11.80
N ALA A 79 0.73 14.61 -11.98
CA ALA A 79 1.43 15.74 -12.58
C ALA A 79 1.23 15.82 -14.10
N GLU A 80 0.74 14.75 -14.75
CA GLU A 80 0.48 14.68 -16.20
C GLU A 80 1.71 15.03 -17.06
N VAL A 81 2.92 14.84 -16.52
CA VAL A 81 4.18 15.16 -17.21
C VAL A 81 4.69 14.03 -18.12
N ILE A 82 4.02 12.88 -18.10
CA ILE A 82 4.32 11.74 -18.97
C ILE A 82 3.01 11.23 -19.57
N GLU A 83 2.93 11.15 -20.90
CA GLU A 83 1.87 10.41 -21.59
C GLU A 83 2.24 8.91 -21.57
N PHE A 84 1.34 8.09 -21.02
CA PHE A 84 1.45 6.62 -21.01
C PHE A 84 0.52 6.00 -22.03
#